data_AF-A0A2E3BUG4-F1
#
_entry.id   AF-A0A2E3BUG4-F1
#
_cell.length_a   1.000
_cell.length_b   1.000
_cell.length_c   1.000
_cell.angle_alpha   90.00
_cell.angle_beta   90.00
_cell.angle_gamma   90.00
#
_symmetry.space_group_name_H-M   'P 1'
#
loop_
_entity.id
_entity.type
_entity.pdbx_description
1 polymer ?
#
loop_
_entity_poly.entity_id
_entity_poly.type
_entity_poly.pdbx_seq_one_letter_code
_entity_poly.pdbx_strand_id
1 'polypeptide(L)'
;MSLPRQAMQQMGFAICCLLCDAPDVEGSKRCKSCITTHKKVRDRISGDVSTPIEQLAKDLMAFTTEPHRYDHDPIHGPFLKEAGRLLAAHRGHRPPPTEQEITQAFEIAKKTSRRNIIREVANSVSEEGDVSSAIELVDSFPTRNDMPGARTIPSKAIPETDRSDRPGEDREFMDRFKAEEEIRKTGEELSEPKLEKIIGERKAKRRELDSLLSGVDDLINDENE
;
A
#
# COMPACT_ATOMS: atom_id res chain seq x y z
N MET A 1 -2.65 -5.74 -28.87
CA MET A 1 -3.04 -5.66 -27.45
C MET A 1 -4.44 -5.08 -27.40
N SER A 2 -5.35 -5.70 -26.64
CA SER A 2 -6.73 -5.20 -26.53
C SER A 2 -6.76 -3.86 -25.81
N LEU A 3 -7.52 -2.90 -26.36
CA LEU A 3 -7.77 -1.67 -25.63
C LEU A 3 -8.66 -1.97 -24.40
N PRO A 4 -8.35 -1.37 -23.23
CA PRO A 4 -9.21 -1.40 -22.06
C PRO A 4 -10.64 -1.01 -22.40
N ARG A 5 -11.58 -1.84 -21.98
CA ARG A 5 -13.01 -1.51 -22.07
C ARG A 5 -13.31 -0.32 -21.15
N GLN A 6 -14.11 0.64 -21.62
CA GLN A 6 -14.45 1.84 -20.85
C GLN A 6 -14.99 1.52 -19.45
N ALA A 7 -15.83 0.48 -19.32
CA ALA A 7 -16.33 0.01 -18.03
C ALA A 7 -15.20 -0.38 -17.07
N MET A 8 -14.20 -1.14 -17.55
CA MET A 8 -13.05 -1.55 -16.74
C MET A 8 -12.17 -0.35 -16.37
N GLN A 9 -12.02 0.61 -17.28
CA GLN A 9 -11.25 1.83 -17.02
C GLN A 9 -11.91 2.71 -15.95
N GLN A 10 -13.23 2.89 -16.00
CA GLN A 10 -13.98 3.65 -14.99
C GLN A 10 -13.93 2.97 -13.62
N MET A 11 -13.88 1.64 -13.60
CA MET A 11 -13.69 0.88 -12.37
C MET A 11 -12.22 0.83 -11.88
N GLY A 12 -11.28 1.38 -12.65
CA GLY A 12 -9.84 1.35 -12.34
C GLY A 12 -9.18 -0.01 -12.51
N PHE A 13 -9.83 -0.95 -13.19
CA PHE A 13 -9.30 -2.28 -13.55
C PHE A 13 -8.79 -2.33 -15.00
N ALA A 14 -8.33 -1.20 -15.54
CA ALA A 14 -7.82 -1.13 -16.91
C ALA A 14 -6.63 -2.10 -17.12
N ILE A 15 -5.82 -2.34 -16.09
CA ILE A 15 -4.70 -3.27 -16.14
C ILE A 15 -5.12 -4.70 -16.49
N CYS A 16 -6.27 -5.17 -16.00
CA CYS A 16 -6.79 -6.50 -16.32
C CYS A 16 -7.03 -6.67 -17.82
N CYS A 17 -7.47 -5.61 -18.51
CA CYS A 17 -7.63 -5.65 -19.97
C CYS A 17 -6.29 -5.60 -20.70
N LEU A 18 -5.30 -4.87 -20.19
CA LEU A 18 -3.97 -4.76 -20.81
C LEU A 18 -3.17 -6.05 -20.72
N LEU A 19 -3.43 -6.86 -19.69
CA LEU A 19 -2.84 -8.19 -19.50
C LEU A 19 -3.65 -9.31 -20.18
N CYS A 20 -4.82 -9.01 -20.73
CA CYS A 20 -5.70 -10.00 -21.34
C CYS A 20 -5.23 -10.33 -22.76
N ASP A 21 -5.32 -11.61 -23.11
CA ASP A 21 -5.06 -12.15 -24.45
C ASP A 21 -6.31 -12.18 -25.35
N ALA A 22 -7.47 -11.75 -24.83
CA ALA A 22 -8.71 -11.75 -25.60
C ALA A 22 -8.64 -10.79 -26.81
N PRO A 23 -9.21 -11.17 -27.96
CA PRO A 23 -9.24 -10.31 -29.13
C PRO A 23 -10.12 -9.07 -28.87
N ASP A 24 -9.76 -7.96 -29.50
CA ASP A 24 -10.48 -6.70 -29.36
C ASP A 24 -11.76 -6.67 -30.22
N VAL A 25 -12.69 -7.55 -29.89
CA VAL A 25 -14.01 -7.65 -30.54
C VAL A 25 -15.08 -7.17 -29.58
N GLU A 26 -15.91 -6.22 -30.04
CA GLU A 26 -17.03 -5.71 -29.27
C GLU A 26 -17.98 -6.84 -28.86
N GLY A 27 -18.45 -6.79 -27.61
CA GLY A 27 -19.45 -7.74 -27.11
C GLY A 27 -18.96 -9.17 -26.91
N SER A 28 -17.64 -9.43 -26.90
CA SER A 28 -17.10 -10.76 -26.63
C SER A 28 -17.62 -11.30 -25.28
N LYS A 29 -17.98 -12.58 -25.25
CA LYS A 29 -18.53 -13.23 -24.04
C LYS A 29 -17.55 -13.15 -22.86
N ARG A 30 -16.25 -13.30 -23.14
CA ARG A 30 -15.18 -13.19 -22.14
C ARG A 30 -15.05 -11.78 -21.56
N CYS A 31 -15.09 -10.73 -22.38
CA CYS A 31 -15.06 -9.37 -21.84
C CYS A 31 -16.31 -9.08 -20.99
N LYS A 32 -17.49 -9.58 -21.40
CA LYS A 32 -18.73 -9.44 -20.60
C LYS A 32 -18.59 -10.10 -19.23
N SER A 33 -18.12 -11.35 -19.16
CA SER A 33 -17.93 -12.06 -17.89
C SER A 33 -16.93 -11.34 -16.99
N CYS A 34 -15.77 -10.93 -17.52
CA CYS A 34 -14.78 -10.17 -16.73
C CYS A 34 -15.37 -8.88 -16.15
N ILE A 35 -16.11 -8.10 -16.95
CA ILE A 35 -16.73 -6.85 -16.49
C ILE A 35 -17.75 -7.12 -15.39
N THR A 36 -18.60 -8.14 -15.56
CA THR A 36 -19.62 -8.48 -14.56
C THR A 36 -19.00 -8.95 -13.25
N THR A 37 -17.96 -9.79 -13.30
CA THR A 37 -17.29 -10.29 -12.10
C THR A 37 -16.58 -9.16 -11.36
N HIS A 38 -15.81 -8.32 -12.05
CA HIS A 38 -15.15 -7.18 -11.41
C HIS A 38 -16.13 -6.19 -10.80
N LYS A 39 -17.28 -5.97 -11.46
CA LYS A 39 -18.35 -5.13 -10.90
C LYS A 39 -18.91 -5.73 -9.61
N LYS A 40 -19.29 -7.02 -9.61
CA LYS A 40 -19.81 -7.71 -8.41
C LYS A 40 -18.83 -7.64 -7.24
N VAL A 41 -17.55 -7.95 -7.48
CA VAL A 41 -16.50 -7.88 -6.45
C VAL A 41 -16.37 -6.46 -5.91
N ARG A 42 -16.33 -5.45 -6.80
CA ARG A 42 -16.23 -4.06 -6.39
C ARG A 42 -17.41 -3.60 -5.54
N ASP A 43 -18.63 -3.93 -5.95
CA ASP A 43 -19.84 -3.56 -5.22
C ASP A 43 -19.84 -4.20 -3.83
N ARG A 44 -19.42 -5.48 -3.73
CA ARG A 44 -19.35 -6.22 -2.45
C ARG A 44 -18.30 -5.66 -1.50
N ILE A 45 -17.12 -5.27 -1.98
CA ILE A 45 -16.04 -4.73 -1.13
C ILE A 45 -16.15 -3.23 -0.88
N SER A 46 -17.15 -2.54 -1.45
CA SER A 46 -17.31 -1.08 -1.31
C SER A 46 -17.76 -0.64 0.08
N GLY A 47 -18.37 -1.54 0.87
CA GLY A 47 -18.86 -1.29 2.22
C GLY A 47 -17.76 -1.18 3.28
N ASP A 48 -18.13 -1.08 4.55
CA ASP A 48 -17.18 -1.05 5.66
C ASP A 48 -16.40 -2.38 5.79
N VAL A 49 -15.14 -2.30 6.22
CA VAL A 49 -14.29 -3.48 6.40
C VAL A 49 -14.60 -4.14 7.73
N SER A 50 -15.00 -5.40 7.70
CA SER A 50 -15.27 -6.20 8.89
C SER A 50 -14.23 -7.31 9.12
N THR A 51 -13.65 -7.84 8.04
CA THR A 51 -12.68 -8.95 8.12
C THR A 51 -11.32 -8.61 7.49
N PRO A 52 -10.21 -9.27 7.92
CA PRO A 52 -8.90 -9.10 7.28
C PRO A 52 -8.89 -9.42 5.78
N ILE A 53 -9.78 -10.32 5.33
CA ILE A 53 -9.89 -10.70 3.92
C ILE A 53 -10.54 -9.58 3.10
N GLU A 54 -11.56 -8.91 3.65
CA GLU A 54 -12.14 -7.73 3.02
C GLU A 54 -11.13 -6.58 2.95
N GLN A 55 -10.30 -6.41 3.98
CA GLN A 55 -9.19 -5.45 3.94
C GLN A 55 -8.21 -5.80 2.82
N LEU A 56 -7.77 -7.06 2.75
CA LEU A 56 -6.87 -7.53 1.70
C LEU A 56 -7.46 -7.29 0.30
N ALA A 57 -8.75 -7.55 0.10
CA ALA A 57 -9.42 -7.32 -1.18
C ALA A 57 -9.42 -5.83 -1.57
N LYS A 58 -9.62 -4.92 -0.60
CA LYS A 58 -9.50 -3.47 -0.83
C LYS A 58 -8.07 -3.05 -1.15
N ASP A 59 -7.08 -3.62 -0.47
CA ASP A 59 -5.67 -3.32 -0.72
C ASP A 59 -5.28 -3.76 -2.14
N LEU A 60 -5.71 -4.97 -2.57
CA LEU A 60 -5.52 -5.45 -3.94
C LEU A 60 -6.21 -4.54 -4.98
N MET A 61 -7.41 -4.03 -4.68
CA MET A 61 -8.06 -3.04 -5.53
C MET A 61 -7.25 -1.74 -5.61
N ALA A 62 -6.71 -1.26 -4.48
CA ALA A 62 -5.86 -0.07 -4.46
C ALA A 62 -4.58 -0.27 -5.31
N PHE A 63 -3.97 -1.45 -5.26
CA PHE A 63 -2.79 -1.77 -6.06
C PHE A 63 -3.07 -1.75 -7.56
N THR A 64 -4.22 -2.29 -7.98
CA THR A 64 -4.58 -2.33 -9.41
C THR A 64 -5.00 -0.96 -9.96
N THR A 65 -5.64 -0.13 -9.14
CA THR A 65 -6.14 1.19 -9.54
C THR A 65 -5.04 2.24 -9.65
N GLU A 66 -4.10 2.25 -8.69
CA GLU A 66 -3.00 3.22 -8.62
C GLU A 66 -1.65 2.53 -8.37
N PRO A 67 -1.17 1.68 -9.31
CA PRO A 67 0.01 0.82 -9.07
C PRO A 67 1.29 1.62 -8.77
N HIS A 68 1.40 2.82 -9.34
CA HIS A 68 2.51 3.74 -9.10
C HIS A 68 2.66 4.19 -7.63
N ARG A 69 1.60 4.09 -6.82
CA ARG A 69 1.68 4.42 -5.38
C ARG A 69 2.28 3.31 -4.55
N TYR A 70 2.33 2.09 -5.08
CA TYR A 70 2.71 0.87 -4.36
C TYR A 70 3.87 0.15 -5.05
N ASP A 71 4.56 0.83 -5.97
CA ASP A 71 5.68 0.31 -6.75
C ASP A 71 6.93 0.00 -5.91
N HIS A 72 7.00 0.54 -4.71
CA HIS A 72 8.03 0.31 -3.71
C HIS A 72 7.78 -0.93 -2.85
N ASP A 73 6.62 -1.60 -3.01
CA ASP A 73 6.35 -2.85 -2.30
C ASP A 73 7.37 -3.92 -2.71
N PRO A 74 8.01 -4.63 -1.77
CA PRO A 74 9.06 -5.58 -2.11
C PRO A 74 8.55 -6.81 -2.87
N ILE A 75 7.27 -7.19 -2.69
CA ILE A 75 6.70 -8.40 -3.27
C ILE A 75 5.96 -8.06 -4.58
N HIS A 76 5.06 -7.09 -4.52
CA HIS A 76 4.19 -6.70 -5.62
C HIS A 76 4.82 -5.60 -6.49
N GLY A 77 5.78 -4.84 -5.98
CA GLY A 77 6.38 -3.68 -6.66
C GLY A 77 6.90 -3.96 -8.07
N PRO A 78 7.62 -5.08 -8.34
CA PRO A 78 8.04 -5.42 -9.70
C PRO A 78 6.87 -5.53 -10.69
N PHE A 79 5.78 -6.19 -10.28
CA PHE A 79 4.56 -6.29 -11.08
C PHE A 79 3.87 -4.93 -11.24
N LEU A 80 3.77 -4.15 -10.15
CA LEU A 80 3.10 -2.86 -10.15
C LEU A 80 3.84 -1.81 -10.99
N LYS A 81 5.17 -1.87 -11.07
CA LYS A 81 5.96 -1.06 -12.00
C LYS A 81 5.58 -1.35 -13.45
N GLU A 82 5.49 -2.63 -13.80
CA GLU A 82 5.10 -3.03 -15.16
C GLU A 82 3.64 -2.66 -15.46
N ALA A 83 2.74 -2.84 -14.48
CA ALA A 83 1.36 -2.39 -14.60
C ALA A 83 1.26 -0.87 -14.83
N GLY A 84 2.04 -0.08 -14.08
CA GLY A 84 2.17 1.37 -14.26
C GLY A 84 2.67 1.73 -15.66
N ARG A 85 3.69 1.00 -16.17
CA ARG A 85 4.24 1.19 -17.51
C ARG A 85 3.18 0.94 -18.60
N LEU A 86 2.42 -0.15 -18.49
CA LEU A 86 1.35 -0.49 -19.44
C LEU A 86 0.23 0.55 -19.42
N LEU A 87 -0.19 1.01 -18.24
CA LEU A 87 -1.19 2.06 -18.10
C LEU A 87 -0.73 3.40 -18.70
N ALA A 88 0.55 3.75 -18.50
CA ALA A 88 1.13 4.96 -19.09
C ALA A 88 1.20 4.86 -20.62
N ALA A 89 1.62 3.72 -21.16
CA ALA A 89 1.63 3.47 -22.60
C ALA A 89 0.22 3.56 -23.21
N HIS A 90 -0.79 3.02 -22.51
CA HIS A 90 -2.19 3.11 -22.94
C HIS A 90 -2.73 4.55 -22.96
N ARG A 91 -2.45 5.35 -21.92
CA ARG A 91 -2.92 6.74 -21.84
C ARG A 91 -2.35 7.62 -22.98
N GLY A 92 -1.37 7.10 -23.72
CA GLY A 92 -0.71 7.82 -24.79
C GLY A 92 0.19 8.92 -24.26
N HIS A 93 0.89 9.59 -25.18
CA HIS A 93 1.68 10.75 -24.84
C HIS A 93 0.73 11.93 -24.60
N ARG A 94 0.49 12.30 -23.34
CA ARG A 94 -0.18 13.57 -23.03
C ARG A 94 0.78 14.69 -23.48
N PRO A 95 0.33 15.66 -24.32
CA PRO A 95 1.16 16.79 -24.65
C PRO A 95 1.58 17.51 -23.35
N PRO A 96 2.79 18.10 -23.31
CA PRO A 96 3.23 18.85 -22.13
C PRO A 96 2.17 19.92 -21.79
N PRO A 97 1.89 20.13 -20.49
CA PRO A 97 0.87 21.10 -20.08
C PRO A 97 1.25 22.49 -20.59
N THR A 98 0.26 23.22 -21.06
CA THR A 98 0.44 24.60 -21.52
C THR A 98 0.74 25.53 -20.33
N GLU A 99 1.38 26.68 -20.58
CA GLU A 99 1.66 27.66 -19.53
C GLU A 99 0.39 28.10 -18.78
N GLN A 100 -0.75 28.19 -19.50
CA GLN A 100 -2.06 28.51 -18.92
C GLN A 100 -2.58 27.42 -17.97
N GLU A 101 -2.38 26.14 -18.31
CA GLU A 101 -2.73 25.03 -17.41
C GLU A 101 -1.86 25.04 -16.15
N ILE A 102 -0.58 25.38 -16.31
CA ILE A 102 0.37 25.46 -15.20
C ILE A 102 -0.03 26.61 -14.26
N THR A 103 -0.29 27.81 -14.78
CA THR A 103 -0.72 28.96 -13.95
C THR A 103 -2.03 28.66 -13.22
N GLN A 104 -3.00 28.05 -13.90
CA GLN A 104 -4.26 27.61 -13.27
C GLN A 104 -4.02 26.59 -12.16
N ALA A 105 -3.14 25.60 -12.37
CA ALA A 105 -2.80 24.62 -11.34
C ALA A 105 -2.16 25.28 -10.10
N PHE A 106 -1.28 26.27 -10.29
CA PHE A 106 -0.70 27.05 -9.19
C PHE A 106 -1.75 27.91 -8.48
N GLU A 107 -2.69 28.52 -9.20
CA GLU A 107 -3.79 29.27 -8.59
C GLU A 107 -4.72 28.38 -7.76
N ILE A 108 -5.05 27.20 -8.27
CA ILE A 108 -5.84 26.19 -7.55
C ILE A 108 -5.09 25.77 -6.29
N ALA A 109 -3.81 25.41 -6.42
CA ALA A 109 -2.96 25.01 -5.29
C ALA A 109 -2.88 26.10 -4.21
N LYS A 110 -2.76 27.37 -4.63
CA LYS A 110 -2.76 28.54 -3.73
C LYS A 110 -4.08 28.72 -3.00
N LYS A 111 -5.21 28.49 -3.69
CA LYS A 111 -6.56 28.53 -3.09
C LYS A 111 -6.81 27.35 -2.15
N THR A 112 -6.29 26.17 -2.48
CA THR A 112 -6.30 25.00 -1.59
C THR A 112 -5.11 25.03 -0.62
N SER A 113 -5.00 26.06 0.21
CA SER A 113 -4.06 25.99 1.33
C SER A 113 -4.60 24.98 2.35
N ARG A 114 -4.06 23.77 2.36
CA ARG A 114 -4.24 22.87 3.50
C ARG A 114 -3.66 23.58 4.74
N ARG A 115 -4.43 23.66 5.83
CA ARG A 115 -3.97 24.19 7.12
C ARG A 115 -2.70 23.44 7.50
N ASN A 116 -1.58 24.13 7.39
CA ASN A 116 -0.28 23.51 7.62
C ASN A 116 0.05 23.80 9.07
N ILE A 117 -0.32 22.88 9.96
CA ILE A 117 -0.24 23.03 11.43
C ILE A 117 1.19 23.43 11.86
N ILE A 118 2.21 22.92 11.18
CA ILE A 118 3.61 23.30 11.42
C ILE A 118 3.84 24.79 11.16
N ARG A 119 3.23 25.37 10.13
CA ARG A 119 3.32 26.80 9.81
C ARG A 119 2.54 27.69 10.79
N GLU A 120 1.45 27.16 11.35
CA GLU A 120 0.64 27.86 12.36
C GLU A 120 1.30 27.85 13.74
N VAL A 121 2.05 26.80 14.08
CA VAL A 121 2.72 26.65 15.38
C VAL A 121 4.16 27.18 15.37
N ALA A 122 4.90 27.07 14.26
CA ALA A 122 6.32 27.46 14.20
C ALA A 122 6.56 28.98 14.09
N ASN A 123 5.53 29.77 13.80
CA ASN A 123 5.62 31.24 13.67
C ASN A 123 5.12 32.00 14.92
N SER A 124 5.20 31.39 16.11
CA SER A 124 4.88 32.04 17.40
C SER A 124 6.13 32.49 18.16
N VAL A 125 7.17 32.95 17.47
CA VAL A 125 8.31 33.59 18.14
C VAL A 125 7.83 34.96 18.63
N SER A 126 7.80 35.15 19.95
CA SER A 126 7.46 36.44 20.56
C SER A 126 8.44 37.52 20.07
N GLU A 127 7.94 38.68 19.63
CA GLU A 127 8.74 39.78 19.06
C GLU A 127 9.78 40.37 20.04
N GLU A 128 9.78 39.92 21.29
CA GLU A 128 10.67 40.35 22.37
C GLU A 128 12.00 39.59 22.44
N GLY A 129 12.21 38.56 21.61
CA GLY A 129 13.48 37.84 21.53
C GLY A 129 14.53 38.63 20.77
N ASP A 130 15.71 38.85 21.37
CA ASP A 130 16.86 39.50 20.73
C ASP A 130 17.34 38.66 19.52
N VAL A 131 16.81 39.00 18.35
CA VAL A 131 17.06 38.30 17.07
C VAL A 131 18.55 38.30 16.75
N SER A 132 19.31 39.31 17.19
CA SER A 132 20.77 39.37 17.00
C SER A 132 21.48 38.22 17.71
N SER A 133 21.09 37.90 18.95
CA SER A 133 21.70 36.81 19.71
C SER A 133 21.45 35.44 19.06
N ALA A 134 20.28 35.23 18.46
CA ALA A 134 19.95 34.00 17.75
C ALA A 134 20.72 33.87 16.42
N ILE A 135 20.91 34.98 15.71
CA ILE A 135 21.72 35.03 14.48
C ILE A 135 23.19 34.74 14.79
N GLU A 136 23.76 35.36 15.83
CA GLU A 136 25.13 35.09 16.26
C GLU A 136 25.33 33.62 16.69
N LEU A 137 24.32 33.02 17.34
CA LEU A 137 24.38 31.61 17.72
C LEU A 137 24.36 30.70 16.49
N VAL A 138 23.56 31.02 15.47
CA VAL A 138 23.54 30.28 14.18
C VAL A 138 24.86 30.42 13.42
N ASP A 139 25.41 31.63 13.35
CA ASP A 139 26.69 31.91 12.69
C ASP A 139 27.90 31.33 13.44
N SER A 140 27.76 31.09 14.75
CA SER A 140 28.80 30.40 15.55
C SER A 140 28.92 28.91 15.24
N PHE A 141 27.89 28.30 14.62
CA PHE A 141 27.99 26.93 14.16
C PHE A 141 28.74 26.88 12.83
N PRO A 142 29.79 26.05 12.71
CA PRO A 142 30.50 25.89 11.44
C PRO A 142 29.50 25.43 10.37
N THR A 143 29.54 26.07 9.20
CA THR A 143 28.73 25.70 8.05
C THR A 143 28.99 24.24 7.72
N ARG A 144 28.06 23.35 8.09
CA ARG A 144 28.15 21.94 7.72
C ARG A 144 27.97 21.89 6.20
N ASN A 145 29.02 21.55 5.46
CA ASN A 145 28.96 21.21 4.03
C ASN A 145 28.25 19.86 3.78
N ASP A 146 27.36 19.48 4.70
CA ASP A 146 26.50 18.31 4.55
C ASP A 146 25.42 18.72 3.56
N MET A 147 25.56 18.35 2.29
CA MET A 147 24.54 18.58 1.26
C MET A 147 23.19 18.04 1.75
N PRO A 148 22.25 18.89 2.19
CA PRO A 148 21.00 18.40 2.76
C PRO A 148 20.20 17.78 1.61
N GLY A 149 19.92 16.47 1.73
CA GLY A 149 19.24 15.69 0.69
C GLY A 149 20.16 14.88 -0.24
N ALA A 150 21.46 14.81 0.03
CA ALA A 150 22.31 13.81 -0.63
C ALA A 150 21.79 12.40 -0.28
N ARG A 151 21.29 11.68 -1.30
CA ARG A 151 20.93 10.26 -1.14
C ARG A 151 22.19 9.52 -0.70
N THR A 152 22.16 8.92 0.48
CA THR A 152 23.19 8.00 0.92
C THR A 152 23.07 6.75 0.06
N ILE A 153 23.97 6.61 -0.90
CA ILE A 153 24.13 5.37 -1.67
C ILE A 153 24.94 4.43 -0.76
N PRO A 154 24.37 3.29 -0.32
CA PRO A 154 25.11 2.34 0.50
C PRO A 154 26.40 1.92 -0.21
N SER A 155 27.52 1.92 0.51
CA SER A 155 28.81 1.50 -0.03
C SER A 155 28.87 0.00 -0.37
N LYS A 156 27.91 -0.77 0.14
CA LYS A 156 27.73 -2.20 -0.13
C LYS A 156 26.28 -2.47 -0.47
N ALA A 157 26.04 -3.37 -1.42
CA ALA A 157 24.71 -3.91 -1.67
C ALA A 157 24.19 -4.57 -0.38
N ILE A 158 23.01 -4.16 0.06
CA ILE A 158 22.33 -4.78 1.20
C ILE A 158 21.77 -6.12 0.68
N PRO A 159 22.17 -7.26 1.25
CA PRO A 159 21.64 -8.55 0.82
C PRO A 159 20.13 -8.59 1.10
N GLU A 160 19.35 -9.11 0.16
CA GLU A 160 17.93 -9.34 0.37
C GLU A 160 17.76 -10.36 1.51
N THR A 161 16.97 -9.99 2.52
CA THR A 161 16.59 -10.91 3.58
C THR A 161 15.61 -11.93 3.01
N ASP A 162 15.90 -13.21 3.19
CA ASP A 162 14.94 -14.27 2.91
C ASP A 162 13.72 -14.11 3.82
N ARG A 163 12.57 -13.86 3.19
CA ARG A 163 11.25 -13.71 3.84
C ARG A 163 10.35 -14.90 3.59
N SER A 164 10.86 -15.96 2.96
CA SER A 164 10.08 -17.18 2.79
C SER A 164 9.74 -17.78 4.14
N ASP A 165 8.52 -18.32 4.25
CA ASP A 165 8.17 -19.16 5.39
C ASP A 165 9.11 -20.36 5.38
N ARG A 166 9.91 -20.52 6.45
CA ARG A 166 10.86 -21.62 6.57
C ARG A 166 10.10 -22.94 6.52
N PRO A 167 10.23 -23.75 5.45
CA PRO A 167 9.48 -25.00 5.37
C PRO A 167 10.03 -25.97 6.43
N GLY A 168 9.15 -26.47 7.29
CA GLY A 168 9.49 -27.44 8.34
C GLY A 168 9.74 -26.85 9.73
N GLU A 169 9.37 -25.60 9.99
CA GLU A 169 9.35 -25.09 11.35
C GLU A 169 8.25 -25.80 12.18
N ASP A 170 8.62 -26.38 13.31
CA ASP A 170 7.68 -27.02 14.23
C ASP A 170 6.75 -25.93 14.80
N ARG A 171 5.50 -25.96 14.34
CA ARG A 171 4.46 -24.99 14.71
C ARG A 171 4.19 -24.99 16.20
N GLU A 172 4.25 -26.16 16.85
CA GLU A 172 4.00 -26.25 18.29
C GLU A 172 5.15 -25.64 19.09
N PHE A 173 6.39 -25.89 18.64
CA PHE A 173 7.57 -25.28 19.22
C PHE A 173 7.57 -23.76 19.07
N MET A 174 7.22 -23.24 17.89
CA MET A 174 7.15 -21.80 17.65
C MET A 174 6.04 -21.10 18.42
N ASP A 175 4.90 -21.76 18.61
CA ASP A 175 3.83 -21.23 19.45
C ASP A 175 4.30 -21.10 20.91
N ARG A 176 5.02 -22.12 21.42
CA ARG A 176 5.63 -22.08 22.75
C ARG A 176 6.66 -20.96 22.84
N PHE A 177 7.61 -20.90 21.91
CA PHE A 177 8.67 -19.89 21.91
C PHE A 177 8.10 -18.46 21.88
N LYS A 178 7.14 -18.18 20.99
CA LYS A 178 6.50 -16.86 20.90
C LYS A 178 5.65 -16.54 22.14
N ALA A 179 5.00 -17.53 22.75
CA ALA A 179 4.27 -17.34 23.99
C ALA A 179 5.23 -17.01 25.15
N GLU A 180 6.38 -17.69 25.25
CA GLU A 180 7.42 -17.37 26.23
C GLU A 180 7.97 -15.94 26.02
N GLU A 181 8.21 -15.56 24.76
CA GLU A 181 8.70 -14.22 24.41
C GLU A 181 7.69 -13.13 24.81
N GLU A 182 6.39 -13.36 24.59
CA GLU A 182 5.32 -12.43 24.99
C GLU A 182 5.23 -12.27 26.51
N ILE A 183 5.31 -13.36 27.28
CA ILE A 183 5.31 -13.32 28.75
C ILE A 183 6.56 -12.58 29.28
N ARG A 184 7.72 -12.82 28.65
CA ARG A 184 8.96 -12.10 28.99
C ARG A 184 8.85 -10.60 28.69
N LYS A 185 8.21 -10.22 27.58
CA LYS A 185 7.97 -8.80 27.22
C LYS A 185 7.02 -8.10 28.18
N THR A 186 6.01 -8.80 28.71
CA THR A 186 5.11 -8.24 29.73
C THR A 186 5.73 -8.19 31.12
N GLY A 187 6.92 -8.76 31.32
CA GLY A 187 7.63 -8.76 32.61
C GLY A 187 7.00 -9.71 33.64
N GLU A 188 6.15 -10.62 33.20
CA GLU A 188 5.48 -11.59 34.07
C GLU A 188 6.33 -12.85 34.27
N GLU A 189 6.14 -13.53 35.41
CA GLU A 189 6.76 -14.84 35.63
C GLU A 189 6.21 -15.88 34.64
N LEU A 190 7.14 -16.65 34.06
CA LEU A 190 6.84 -17.77 33.17
C LEU A 190 6.15 -18.87 33.96
N SER A 191 4.88 -19.11 33.63
CA SER A 191 4.11 -20.23 34.18
C SER A 191 3.41 -20.99 33.06
N GLU A 192 3.38 -22.32 33.19
CA GLU A 192 2.70 -23.22 32.25
C GLU A 192 1.25 -22.81 31.92
N PRO A 193 0.37 -22.44 32.88
CA PRO A 193 -1.00 -22.07 32.55
C PRO A 193 -1.12 -20.79 31.70
N LYS A 194 -0.21 -19.82 31.88
CA LYS A 194 -0.17 -18.61 31.04
C LYS A 194 0.28 -18.94 29.63
N LEU A 195 1.27 -19.82 29.50
CA LEU A 195 1.77 -20.29 28.22
C LEU A 195 0.66 -21.00 27.42
N GLU A 196 -0.04 -21.93 28.06
CA GLU A 196 -1.14 -22.68 27.44
C GLU A 196 -2.29 -21.77 26.99
N LYS A 197 -2.60 -20.73 27.76
CA LYS A 197 -3.62 -19.73 27.37
C LYS A 197 -3.24 -19.02 26.07
N ILE A 198 -2.02 -18.48 25.99
CA ILE A 198 -1.54 -17.77 24.79
C ILE A 198 -1.47 -18.71 23.57
N ILE A 199 -1.01 -19.94 23.77
CA ILE A 199 -0.98 -20.96 22.71
C ILE A 199 -2.40 -21.30 22.25
N GLY A 200 -3.35 -21.43 23.18
CA GLY A 200 -4.76 -21.65 22.90
C GLY A 200 -5.37 -20.53 22.07
N GLU A 201 -5.11 -19.27 22.45
CA GLU A 201 -5.54 -18.08 21.69
C GLU A 201 -4.94 -18.06 20.29
N ARG A 202 -3.66 -18.39 20.13
CA ARG A 202 -3.01 -18.51 18.81
C ARG A 202 -3.63 -19.60 17.94
N LYS A 203 -3.88 -20.78 18.51
CA LYS A 203 -4.57 -21.88 17.81
C LYS A 203 -5.99 -21.48 17.41
N ALA A 204 -6.72 -20.76 18.26
CA ALA A 204 -8.05 -20.25 17.96
C ALA A 204 -8.04 -19.24 16.79
N LYS A 205 -7.14 -18.24 16.84
CA LYS A 205 -6.99 -17.26 15.75
C LYS A 205 -6.66 -17.90 14.41
N ARG A 206 -5.85 -18.96 14.39
CA ARG A 206 -5.58 -19.71 13.16
C ARG A 206 -6.79 -20.44 12.62
N ARG A 207 -7.56 -21.11 13.49
CA ARG A 207 -8.81 -21.77 13.07
C ARG A 207 -9.82 -20.76 12.54
N GLU A 208 -9.90 -19.58 13.16
CA GLU A 208 -10.72 -18.47 12.67
C GLU A 208 -10.24 -18.04 11.28
N LEU A 209 -8.94 -17.83 11.08
CA LEU A 209 -8.38 -17.50 9.76
C LEU A 209 -8.64 -18.60 8.72
N ASP A 210 -8.44 -19.87 9.06
CA ASP A 210 -8.73 -21.00 8.16
C ASP A 210 -10.21 -21.03 7.77
N SER A 211 -11.10 -20.75 8.73
CA SER A 211 -12.54 -20.67 8.45
C SER A 211 -12.88 -19.49 7.53
N LEU A 212 -12.25 -18.33 7.73
CA LEU A 212 -12.42 -17.17 6.85
C LEU A 212 -11.89 -17.46 5.44
N LEU A 213 -10.73 -18.12 5.33
CA LEU A 213 -10.12 -18.50 4.06
C LEU A 213 -10.97 -19.52 3.29
N SER A 214 -11.62 -20.46 3.97
CA SER A 214 -12.51 -21.42 3.30
C SER A 214 -13.68 -20.74 2.58
N GLY A 215 -14.16 -19.60 3.08
CA GLY A 215 -15.19 -18.79 2.40
C GLY A 215 -14.68 -18.01 1.18
N VAL A 216 -13.37 -17.94 0.94
CA VAL A 216 -12.79 -17.24 -0.22
C VAL A 216 -13.01 -18.02 -1.50
N ASP A 217 -12.97 -19.35 -1.45
CA ASP A 217 -13.22 -20.17 -2.63
C ASP A 217 -14.65 -19.97 -3.15
N ASP A 218 -15.62 -19.82 -2.24
CA ASP A 218 -17.00 -19.47 -2.61
C ASP A 218 -17.09 -18.07 -3.25
N LEU A 219 -16.25 -17.12 -2.83
CA LEU A 219 -16.19 -15.77 -3.43
C LEU A 219 -15.61 -15.78 -4.85
N ILE A 220 -14.68 -16.69 -5.14
CA ILE A 220 -14.00 -16.76 -6.43
C ILE A 220 -14.76 -17.66 -7.40
N ASN A 221 -15.38 -18.73 -6.89
CA ASN A 221 -16.03 -19.77 -7.68
C ASN A 221 -17.55 -19.59 -7.82
N ASP A 222 -18.09 -18.38 -7.59
CA ASP A 222 -19.46 -18.04 -7.98
C ASP A 222 -19.65 -18.49 -9.45
N GLU A 223 -20.37 -19.61 -9.62
CA GLU A 223 -20.51 -20.28 -10.90
C GLU A 223 -20.99 -19.26 -11.93
N ASN A 224 -20.20 -19.10 -13.00
CA ASN A 224 -20.61 -18.31 -14.14
C ASN A 224 -21.75 -19.07 -14.86
N GLU A 225 -22.99 -18.89 -14.39
CA GLU A 225 -24.18 -18.97 -15.24
C GLU A 225 -24.34 -17.68 -16.07
#